data_AF-A0A8H9LZ37-F1
#
_entry.id   AF-A0A8H9LZ37-F1
#
_cell.length_a   1.000
_cell.length_b   1.000
_cell.length_c   1.000
_cell.angle_alpha   90.00
_cell.angle_beta   90.00
_cell.angle_gamma   90.00
#
_symmetry.space_group_name_H-M   'P 1'
#
loop_
_entity.id
_entity.type
_entity.pdbx_description
1 polymer ?
#
loop_
_entity_poly.entity_id
_entity_poly.type
_entity_poly.pdbx_seq_one_letter_code
_entity_poly.pdbx_strand_id
1 'polypeptide(L)'
;MCIPCFKLGLVINPYAGIGGSVALKGSDGVETREKALALGATKLANTRTRLALEELLSLKDKVHIYTASGEMGETLVAEMGFDYTVVYQQEAAQSEAQDTERCARQLMQHNVDLLLFAGGDGTARNVCHIIGETLPVLGVPAGCKIHSGVYAVTPQAAGRVVAMMIQGEIVTLQEADVMDIDEALFRQGRVNARQYGEMRVPSELRYIQAVKMGGKESDELVLSDIAAHVIEFMEEHPERLFVMGSGSTVDFIMQELGLSNTLLGVDLVQNQQIVAHDVTASALLEYTTNQTTTLVITLIGGQGHIFGRGNQQLSPDVLKQIGREHFLLVATKSKLQGLNGKPLIADTGDADLDAQLSGVISVTTGYKDQVLYPIAKF
;
A
#
# COMPACT_ATOMS: atom_id res chain seq x y z
N MET A 1 -20.61 -4.47 11.97
CA MET A 1 -19.29 -4.56 11.30
C MET A 1 -18.49 -3.37 11.74
N CYS A 2 -17.43 -3.60 12.51
CA CYS A 2 -16.45 -2.57 12.80
C CYS A 2 -15.39 -2.62 11.71
N ILE A 3 -15.04 -1.48 11.12
CA ILE A 3 -13.81 -1.37 10.32
C ILE A 3 -12.68 -1.74 11.30
N PRO A 4 -11.80 -2.71 10.97
CA PRO A 4 -10.67 -3.02 11.82
C PRO A 4 -9.85 -1.74 12.07
N CYS A 5 -9.31 -1.61 13.28
CA CYS A 5 -8.48 -0.46 13.62
C CYS A 5 -7.31 -0.38 12.63
N PHE A 6 -7.24 0.72 11.89
CA PHE A 6 -6.24 0.95 10.85
C PHE A 6 -4.85 0.97 11.48
N LYS A 7 -3.94 0.15 10.97
CA LYS A 7 -2.58 0.04 11.49
C LYS A 7 -1.67 0.99 10.72
N LEU A 8 -1.39 2.16 11.30
CA LEU A 8 -0.50 3.14 10.67
C LEU A 8 0.93 2.93 11.15
N GLY A 9 1.86 2.61 10.25
CA GLY A 9 3.28 2.70 10.54
C GLY A 9 3.76 4.15 10.44
N LEU A 10 4.53 4.63 11.41
CA LEU A 10 5.08 5.98 11.43
C LEU A 10 6.59 5.97 11.64
N VAL A 11 7.33 6.64 10.74
CA VAL A 11 8.78 6.89 10.89
C VAL A 11 9.09 8.37 10.65
N ILE A 12 9.63 9.04 11.66
CA ILE A 12 10.09 10.43 11.53
C ILE A 12 11.61 10.42 11.53
N ASN A 13 12.24 11.00 10.50
CA ASN A 13 13.65 11.38 10.57
C ASN A 13 13.74 12.76 11.24
N PRO A 14 14.17 12.87 12.52
CA PRO A 14 14.11 14.11 13.28
C PRO A 14 14.99 15.23 12.70
N TYR A 15 16.03 14.86 11.96
CA TYR A 15 17.01 15.79 11.39
C TYR A 15 16.71 16.18 9.94
N ALA A 16 15.66 15.61 9.35
CA ALA A 16 15.28 15.93 7.98
C ALA A 16 15.06 17.44 7.81
N GLY A 17 15.73 18.02 6.82
CA GLY A 17 15.57 19.43 6.45
C GLY A 17 16.28 20.42 7.37
N ILE A 18 17.01 19.98 8.41
CA ILE A 18 17.62 20.89 9.41
C ILE A 18 18.61 21.89 8.79
N GLY A 19 19.33 21.51 7.73
CA GLY A 19 20.28 22.41 7.07
C GLY A 19 19.66 23.44 6.12
N GLY A 20 18.34 23.43 5.93
CA GLY A 20 17.66 24.30 4.96
C GLY A 20 17.72 25.78 5.34
N SER A 21 17.26 26.11 6.55
CA SER A 21 17.22 27.49 7.07
C SER A 21 18.59 28.14 7.23
N VAL A 22 19.64 27.32 7.32
CA VAL A 22 21.05 27.73 7.51
C VAL A 22 21.91 27.53 6.26
N ALA A 23 21.27 27.35 5.09
CA ALA A 23 21.91 27.24 3.77
C ALA A 23 22.96 26.11 3.64
N LEU A 24 22.87 25.05 4.44
CA LEU A 24 23.72 23.86 4.36
C LEU A 24 23.22 22.84 3.32
N LYS A 25 22.05 23.09 2.73
CA LYS A 25 21.47 22.37 1.57
C LYS A 25 21.17 20.88 1.80
N GLY A 26 21.14 20.42 3.05
CA GLY A 26 20.90 19.02 3.41
C GLY A 26 21.12 18.77 4.89
N SER A 27 21.03 17.51 5.30
CA SER A 27 21.27 17.06 6.69
C SER A 27 22.27 15.91 6.78
N ASP A 28 22.93 15.57 5.66
CA ASP A 28 23.83 14.43 5.59
C ASP A 28 25.17 14.72 6.28
N GLY A 29 25.54 13.78 7.15
CA GLY A 29 26.75 13.83 7.98
C GLY A 29 26.52 14.50 9.34
N VAL A 30 27.15 13.93 10.36
CA VAL A 30 27.12 14.42 11.74
C VAL A 30 27.56 15.90 11.81
N GLU A 31 28.66 16.23 11.14
CA GLU A 31 29.19 17.61 11.09
C GLU A 31 28.18 18.63 10.55
N THR A 32 27.40 18.26 9.52
CA THR A 32 26.38 19.15 8.93
C THR A 32 25.28 19.43 9.94
N ARG A 33 24.84 18.42 10.69
CA ARG A 33 23.77 18.54 11.70
C ARG A 33 24.23 19.36 12.89
N GLU A 34 25.43 19.08 13.42
CA GLU A 34 26.02 19.85 14.51
C GLU A 34 26.20 21.32 14.12
N LYS A 35 26.71 21.58 12.91
CA LYS A 35 26.84 22.94 12.38
C LYS A 35 25.48 23.62 12.22
N ALA A 36 24.46 22.90 11.76
CA ALA A 36 23.12 23.46 11.60
C ALA A 36 22.55 23.91 12.96
N LEU A 37 22.67 23.05 13.98
CA LEU A 37 22.24 23.35 15.34
C LEU A 37 23.02 24.53 15.93
N ALA A 38 24.34 24.58 15.74
CA ALA A 38 25.18 25.68 16.19
C ALA A 38 24.81 27.02 15.52
N LEU A 39 24.29 26.99 14.28
CA LEU A 39 23.76 28.15 13.56
C LEU A 39 22.30 28.50 13.93
N GLY A 40 21.71 27.79 14.89
CA GLY A 40 20.34 28.04 15.37
C GLY A 40 19.24 27.36 14.57
N ALA A 41 19.56 26.37 13.74
CA ALA A 41 18.55 25.57 13.05
C ALA A 41 17.72 24.75 14.04
N THR A 42 16.43 24.57 13.72
CA THR A 42 15.49 23.79 14.52
C THR A 42 15.05 22.53 13.77
N LYS A 43 14.78 21.46 14.50
CA LYS A 43 14.27 20.19 13.97
C LYS A 43 12.78 20.33 13.64
N LEU A 44 12.45 20.52 12.36
CA LEU A 44 11.08 20.80 11.91
C LEU A 44 10.29 19.53 11.53
N ALA A 45 10.93 18.37 11.42
CA ALA A 45 10.29 17.14 10.96
C ALA A 45 9.07 16.78 11.83
N ASN A 46 9.22 16.76 13.15
CA ASN A 46 8.13 16.49 14.09
C ASN A 46 6.97 17.50 13.97
N THR A 47 7.26 18.79 13.81
CA THR A 47 6.24 19.83 13.61
C THR A 47 5.48 19.61 12.29
N ARG A 48 6.16 19.17 11.23
CA ARG A 48 5.52 18.88 9.94
C ARG A 48 4.69 17.61 10.02
N THR A 49 5.17 16.55 10.68
CA THR A 49 4.39 15.34 10.94
C THR A 49 3.14 15.65 11.77
N ARG A 50 3.22 16.55 12.76
CA ARG A 50 2.06 16.98 13.53
C ARG A 50 0.93 17.48 12.64
N LEU A 51 1.23 18.32 11.66
CA LEU A 51 0.23 18.84 10.72
C LEU A 51 -0.46 17.73 9.91
N ALA A 52 0.24 16.63 9.63
CA ALA A 52 -0.35 15.46 8.99
C ALA A 52 -1.26 14.69 9.97
N LEU A 53 -0.78 14.44 11.19
CA LEU A 53 -1.53 13.71 12.22
C LEU A 53 -2.73 14.50 12.77
N GLU A 54 -2.73 15.84 12.66
CA GLU A 54 -3.86 16.71 13.03
C GLU A 54 -5.13 16.35 12.26
N GLU A 55 -4.99 15.98 10.98
CA GLU A 55 -6.10 15.52 10.13
C GLU A 55 -6.72 14.20 10.63
N LEU A 56 -6.00 13.45 11.48
CA LEU A 56 -6.45 12.15 12.02
C LEU A 56 -7.04 12.25 13.44
N LEU A 57 -7.04 13.44 14.06
CA LEU A 57 -7.46 13.60 15.46
C LEU A 57 -8.92 13.19 15.71
N SER A 58 -9.80 13.40 14.74
CA SER A 58 -11.21 12.98 14.80
C SER A 58 -11.41 11.47 14.58
N LEU A 59 -10.36 10.77 14.18
CA LEU A 59 -10.34 9.35 13.82
C LEU A 59 -9.46 8.51 14.76
N LYS A 60 -8.99 9.08 15.89
CA LYS A 60 -8.09 8.41 16.85
C LYS A 60 -8.53 7.00 17.23
N ASP A 61 -9.81 6.80 17.52
CA ASP A 61 -10.34 5.51 17.95
C ASP A 61 -10.38 4.46 16.82
N LYS A 62 -10.03 4.86 15.59
CA LYS A 62 -10.00 4.00 14.39
C LYS A 62 -8.59 3.76 13.87
N VAL A 63 -7.56 4.30 14.52
CA VAL A 63 -6.16 4.13 14.09
C VAL A 63 -5.28 3.76 15.28
N HIS A 64 -4.43 2.75 15.08
CA HIS A 64 -3.37 2.38 16.01
C HIS A 64 -2.02 2.62 15.33
N ILE A 65 -1.15 3.41 15.97
CA ILE A 65 0.12 3.82 15.36
C ILE A 65 1.26 2.92 15.84
N TYR A 66 1.99 2.31 14.92
CA TYR A 66 3.23 1.60 15.19
C TYR A 66 4.41 2.51 14.85
N THR A 67 5.34 2.74 15.78
CA THR A 67 6.41 3.72 15.56
C THR A 67 7.71 3.40 16.33
N ALA A 68 8.73 4.23 16.16
CA ALA A 68 9.98 4.17 16.89
C ALA A 68 9.98 5.07 18.13
N SER A 69 10.83 4.72 19.10
CA SER A 69 10.98 5.46 20.36
C SER A 69 11.46 6.91 20.17
N GLY A 70 11.13 7.77 21.13
CA GLY A 70 11.57 9.16 21.19
C GLY A 70 11.13 10.01 19.99
N GLU A 71 12.04 10.85 19.48
CA GLU A 71 11.75 11.83 18.42
C GLU A 71 11.46 11.19 17.04
N MET A 72 11.70 9.89 16.88
CA MET A 72 11.37 9.16 15.65
C MET A 72 9.87 8.86 15.51
N GLY A 73 9.07 9.12 16.56
CA GLY A 73 7.61 9.15 16.45
C GLY A 73 6.89 9.08 17.80
N GLU A 74 7.37 8.25 18.73
CA GLU A 74 6.75 8.04 20.05
C GLU A 74 6.39 9.34 20.77
N THR A 75 7.34 10.28 20.87
CA THR A 75 7.11 11.55 21.59
C THR A 75 5.92 12.31 21.01
N LEU A 76 5.84 12.39 19.68
CA LEU A 76 4.77 13.13 18.99
C LEU A 76 3.42 12.46 19.15
N VAL A 77 3.34 11.14 18.92
CA VAL A 77 2.07 10.41 18.99
C VAL A 77 1.52 10.35 20.42
N ALA A 78 2.40 10.25 21.41
CA ALA A 78 2.04 10.32 22.83
C ALA A 78 1.52 11.72 23.21
N GLU A 79 2.22 12.79 22.79
CA GLU A 79 1.78 14.16 23.05
C GLU A 79 0.43 14.47 22.40
N MET A 80 0.21 13.95 21.18
CA MET A 80 -1.06 14.10 20.48
C MET A 80 -2.14 13.17 21.01
N GLY A 81 -1.84 12.20 21.88
CA GLY A 81 -2.79 11.28 22.51
C GLY A 81 -3.43 10.30 21.52
N PHE A 82 -2.62 9.69 20.65
CA PHE A 82 -3.01 8.51 19.86
C PHE A 82 -2.74 7.23 20.65
N ASP A 83 -3.44 6.14 20.31
CA ASP A 83 -3.02 4.80 20.74
C ASP A 83 -1.85 4.33 19.87
N TYR A 84 -0.82 3.77 20.49
CA TYR A 84 0.42 3.45 19.79
C TYR A 84 1.20 2.28 20.41
N THR A 85 2.03 1.65 19.57
CA THR A 85 3.01 0.64 19.95
C THR A 85 4.40 1.07 19.46
N VAL A 86 5.39 1.06 20.36
CA VAL A 86 6.79 1.24 19.99
C VAL A 86 7.35 -0.10 19.50
N VAL A 87 7.70 -0.16 18.21
CA VAL A 87 8.24 -1.37 17.55
C VAL A 87 9.75 -1.34 17.39
N TYR A 88 10.36 -0.17 17.57
CA TYR A 88 11.80 0.02 17.45
C TYR A 88 12.31 0.99 18.51
N GLN A 89 13.38 0.62 19.19
CA GLN A 89 14.04 1.45 20.19
C GLN A 89 15.44 1.84 19.70
N GLN A 90 15.71 3.13 19.63
CA GLN A 90 17.04 3.64 19.26
C GLN A 90 18.03 3.40 20.41
N GLU A 91 19.24 2.94 20.08
CA GLU A 91 20.30 2.69 21.07
C GLU A 91 21.00 3.98 21.50
N ALA A 92 21.19 4.92 20.56
CA ALA A 92 21.83 6.20 20.77
C ALA A 92 20.79 7.32 20.93
N ALA A 93 21.19 8.44 21.55
CA ALA A 93 20.33 9.61 21.68
C ALA A 93 20.01 10.28 20.32
N GLN A 94 20.92 10.15 19.35
CA GLN A 94 20.74 10.64 17.99
C GLN A 94 20.43 9.47 17.05
N SER A 95 19.37 9.61 16.26
CA SER A 95 19.00 8.67 15.20
C SER A 95 19.82 8.89 13.92
N GLU A 96 20.13 7.80 13.22
CA GLU A 96 20.82 7.74 11.94
C GLU A 96 19.95 7.05 10.86
N ALA A 97 20.47 7.00 9.63
CA ALA A 97 19.79 6.36 8.50
C ALA A 97 19.42 4.89 8.79
N GLN A 98 20.30 4.14 9.46
CA GLN A 98 20.07 2.75 9.83
C GLN A 98 18.90 2.59 10.80
N ASP A 99 18.60 3.60 11.63
CA ASP A 99 17.44 3.56 12.52
C ASP A 99 16.13 3.66 11.73
N THR A 100 16.11 4.45 10.66
CA THR A 100 14.97 4.51 9.72
C THR A 100 14.74 3.13 9.07
N GLU A 101 15.82 2.50 8.60
CA GLU A 101 15.76 1.19 7.95
C GLU A 101 15.32 0.08 8.91
N ARG A 102 15.87 0.06 10.14
CA ARG A 102 15.49 -0.92 11.17
C ARG A 102 14.04 -0.75 11.60
N CYS A 103 13.58 0.50 11.78
CA CYS A 103 12.18 0.77 12.10
C CYS A 103 11.25 0.32 10.97
N ALA A 104 11.55 0.67 9.71
CA ALA A 104 10.76 0.24 8.55
C ALA A 104 10.61 -1.29 8.49
N ARG A 105 11.69 -2.04 8.77
CA ARG A 105 11.67 -3.51 8.82
C ARG A 105 10.77 -4.04 9.94
N GLN A 106 10.79 -3.43 11.12
CA GLN A 106 9.88 -3.80 12.22
C GLN A 106 8.42 -3.52 11.85
N LEU A 107 8.13 -2.40 11.20
CA LEU A 107 6.78 -2.05 10.78
C LEU A 107 6.19 -3.07 9.80
N MET A 108 7.00 -3.60 8.87
CA MET A 108 6.57 -4.71 8.00
C MET A 108 6.17 -5.95 8.80
N GLN A 109 6.94 -6.31 9.83
CA GLN A 109 6.66 -7.48 10.67
C GLN A 109 5.35 -7.34 11.47
N HIS A 110 4.91 -6.11 11.71
CA HIS A 110 3.64 -5.81 12.37
C HIS A 110 2.43 -5.74 11.41
N ASN A 111 2.64 -5.96 10.11
CA ASN A 111 1.60 -5.92 9.07
C ASN A 111 0.78 -4.63 9.13
N VAL A 112 1.47 -3.48 9.11
CA VAL A 112 0.81 -2.17 9.02
C VAL A 112 0.11 -2.01 7.67
N ASP A 113 -0.98 -1.24 7.62
CA ASP A 113 -1.76 -0.99 6.40
C ASP A 113 -1.10 0.06 5.48
N LEU A 114 -0.34 0.97 6.09
CA LEU A 114 0.38 2.06 5.41
C LEU A 114 1.61 2.45 6.24
N LEU A 115 2.73 2.73 5.57
CA LEU A 115 3.88 3.41 6.18
C LEU A 115 3.88 4.90 5.85
N LEU A 116 3.55 5.74 6.82
CA LEU A 116 3.73 7.18 6.77
C LEU A 116 5.13 7.54 7.26
N PHE A 117 5.93 8.24 6.45
CA PHE A 117 7.27 8.64 6.85
C PHE A 117 7.52 10.13 6.64
N ALA A 118 8.27 10.77 7.54
CA ALA A 118 8.60 12.19 7.44
C ALA A 118 10.09 12.38 7.21
N GLY A 119 10.44 12.99 6.07
CA GLY A 119 11.82 13.06 5.62
C GLY A 119 12.07 13.89 4.36
N GLY A 120 13.29 13.77 3.84
CA GLY A 120 13.68 14.19 2.49
C GLY A 120 14.10 12.99 1.62
N ASP A 121 14.63 13.23 0.42
CA ASP A 121 14.94 12.16 -0.53
C ASP A 121 15.86 11.06 0.05
N GLY A 122 16.85 11.41 0.88
CA GLY A 122 17.67 10.41 1.59
C GLY A 122 16.85 9.48 2.51
N THR A 123 15.82 9.99 3.17
CA THR A 123 14.89 9.18 3.99
C THR A 123 14.00 8.30 3.11
N ALA A 124 13.51 8.83 1.99
CA ALA A 124 12.75 8.03 1.02
C ALA A 124 13.59 6.88 0.47
N ARG A 125 14.87 7.11 0.19
CA ARG A 125 15.83 6.07 -0.21
C ARG A 125 15.98 4.98 0.85
N ASN A 126 16.13 5.37 2.12
CA ASN A 126 16.23 4.39 3.22
C ASN A 126 14.95 3.56 3.37
N VAL A 127 13.78 4.17 3.25
CA VAL A 127 12.49 3.44 3.26
C VAL A 127 12.39 2.50 2.05
N CYS A 128 12.70 3.00 0.85
CA CYS A 128 12.68 2.23 -0.40
C CYS A 128 13.59 1.01 -0.35
N HIS A 129 14.76 1.13 0.25
CA HIS A 129 15.72 0.03 0.41
C HIS A 129 15.12 -1.17 1.18
N ILE A 130 14.21 -0.92 2.12
CA ILE A 130 13.63 -1.94 2.99
C ILE A 130 12.27 -2.41 2.49
N ILE A 131 11.42 -1.48 2.05
CA ILE A 131 10.02 -1.74 1.72
C ILE A 131 9.84 -2.17 0.25
N GLY A 132 10.56 -1.51 -0.67
CA GLY A 132 10.29 -1.62 -2.12
C GLY A 132 8.81 -1.43 -2.46
N GLU A 133 8.24 -2.40 -3.16
CA GLU A 133 6.84 -2.39 -3.63
C GLU A 133 5.88 -3.18 -2.74
N THR A 134 6.34 -3.68 -1.59
CA THR A 134 5.57 -4.64 -0.77
C THR A 134 4.48 -4.01 0.10
N LEU A 135 4.71 -2.79 0.59
CA LEU A 135 3.82 -2.07 1.49
C LEU A 135 3.58 -0.66 0.93
N PRO A 136 2.32 -0.16 0.89
CA PRO A 136 2.07 1.22 0.54
C PRO A 136 2.80 2.19 1.48
N VAL A 137 3.38 3.24 0.91
CA VAL A 137 4.11 4.27 1.64
C VAL A 137 3.60 5.66 1.29
N LEU A 138 3.64 6.59 2.23
CA LEU A 138 3.32 7.99 1.97
C LEU A 138 4.31 8.91 2.69
N GLY A 139 4.94 9.78 1.93
CA GLY A 139 5.90 10.75 2.46
C GLY A 139 5.23 12.04 2.95
N VAL A 140 5.48 12.41 4.21
CA VAL A 140 5.29 13.76 4.74
C VAL A 140 6.52 14.58 4.37
N PRO A 141 6.39 15.61 3.51
CA PRO A 141 7.54 16.35 3.05
C PRO A 141 8.16 17.11 4.23
N ALA A 142 9.40 16.80 4.62
CA ALA A 142 10.16 17.50 5.67
C ALA A 142 11.57 17.94 5.24
N GLY A 143 12.06 17.44 4.09
CA GLY A 143 13.33 17.84 3.49
C GLY A 143 13.31 19.23 2.84
N CYS A 144 14.50 19.75 2.53
CA CYS A 144 14.65 21.08 1.93
C CYS A 144 14.23 21.12 0.46
N LYS A 145 14.55 20.06 -0.29
CA LYS A 145 14.36 19.94 -1.74
C LYS A 145 14.05 18.48 -2.03
N ILE A 146 12.79 18.21 -2.30
CA ILE A 146 12.25 16.86 -2.48
C ILE A 146 12.00 16.66 -3.96
N HIS A 147 12.58 15.60 -4.51
CA HIS A 147 12.45 15.22 -5.91
C HIS A 147 11.73 13.88 -6.10
N SER A 148 11.69 13.04 -5.06
CA SER A 148 10.99 11.76 -5.11
C SER A 148 9.47 11.97 -5.23
N GLY A 149 8.82 11.17 -6.08
CA GLY A 149 7.37 11.20 -6.31
C GLY A 149 6.53 10.61 -5.17
N VAL A 150 7.18 10.15 -4.09
CA VAL A 150 6.55 9.44 -2.97
C VAL A 150 5.99 10.34 -1.87
N TYR A 151 6.13 11.66 -2.04
CA TYR A 151 5.70 12.65 -1.07
C TYR A 151 4.37 13.30 -1.45
N ALA A 152 3.53 13.57 -0.46
CA ALA A 152 2.40 14.46 -0.64
C ALA A 152 2.88 15.90 -0.89
N VAL A 153 2.04 16.71 -1.54
CA VAL A 153 2.33 18.12 -1.84
C VAL A 153 2.53 18.95 -0.56
N THR A 154 1.80 18.62 0.51
CA THR A 154 1.93 19.26 1.83
C THR A 154 1.79 18.22 2.95
N PRO A 155 2.27 18.50 4.17
CA PRO A 155 2.03 17.62 5.31
C PRO A 155 0.55 17.34 5.58
N GLN A 156 -0.31 18.37 5.51
CA GLN A 156 -1.76 18.20 5.65
C GLN A 156 -2.34 17.32 4.55
N ALA A 157 -1.87 17.45 3.31
CA ALA A 157 -2.32 16.59 2.21
C ALA A 157 -1.97 15.11 2.46
N ALA A 158 -0.80 14.83 3.05
CA ALA A 158 -0.47 13.47 3.48
C ALA A 158 -1.49 12.96 4.51
N GLY A 159 -1.76 13.78 5.56
CA GLY A 159 -2.76 13.47 6.59
C GLY A 159 -4.15 13.17 6.02
N ARG A 160 -4.61 13.96 5.04
CA ARG A 160 -5.91 13.76 4.38
C ARG A 160 -6.01 12.43 3.63
N VAL A 161 -4.97 12.04 2.89
CA VAL A 161 -4.94 10.74 2.20
C VAL A 161 -5.04 9.59 3.22
N VAL A 162 -4.33 9.69 4.35
CA VAL A 162 -4.45 8.70 5.43
C VAL A 162 -5.86 8.71 6.04
N ALA A 163 -6.47 9.88 6.25
CA ALA A 163 -7.83 9.98 6.76
C ALA A 163 -8.85 9.30 5.84
N MET A 164 -8.76 9.52 4.52
CA MET A 164 -9.57 8.86 3.50
C MET A 164 -9.48 7.33 3.61
N MET A 165 -8.26 6.80 3.74
CA MET A 165 -8.03 5.35 3.91
C MET A 165 -8.68 4.80 5.18
N ILE A 166 -8.52 5.50 6.33
CA ILE A 166 -9.14 5.11 7.61
C ILE A 166 -10.68 5.13 7.52
N GLN A 167 -11.23 6.05 6.73
CA GLN A 167 -12.67 6.18 6.50
C GLN A 167 -13.23 5.19 5.48
N GLY A 168 -12.36 4.41 4.81
CA GLY A 168 -12.76 3.46 3.77
C GLY A 168 -13.10 4.12 2.43
N GLU A 169 -12.65 5.35 2.22
CA GLU A 169 -12.72 6.00 0.91
C GLU A 169 -11.71 5.37 -0.05
N ILE A 170 -12.07 5.36 -1.33
CA ILE A 170 -11.23 4.80 -2.38
C ILE A 170 -10.07 5.77 -2.64
N VAL A 171 -8.84 5.29 -2.55
CA VAL A 171 -7.62 6.03 -2.92
C VAL A 171 -6.89 5.29 -4.03
N THR A 172 -6.33 6.02 -4.99
CA THR A 172 -5.52 5.44 -6.07
C THR A 172 -4.19 4.98 -5.49
N LEU A 173 -3.73 3.80 -5.90
CA LEU A 173 -2.40 3.31 -5.61
C LEU A 173 -1.57 3.36 -6.89
N GLN A 174 -0.49 4.14 -6.87
CA GLN A 174 0.39 4.32 -8.01
C GLN A 174 1.83 4.02 -7.64
N GLU A 175 2.62 3.56 -8.61
CA GLU A 175 4.07 3.51 -8.48
C GLU A 175 4.65 4.92 -8.62
N ALA A 176 5.63 5.24 -7.79
CA ALA A 176 6.30 6.53 -7.85
C ALA A 176 7.81 6.39 -7.62
N ASP A 177 8.55 7.15 -8.42
CA ASP A 177 10.01 7.16 -8.39
C ASP A 177 10.56 7.69 -7.07
N VAL A 178 11.53 6.95 -6.54
CA VAL A 178 12.42 7.41 -5.48
C VAL A 178 13.69 7.92 -6.15
N MET A 179 13.99 9.19 -5.93
CA MET A 179 15.15 9.84 -6.53
C MET A 179 16.29 9.91 -5.51
N ASP A 180 17.49 9.52 -5.92
CA ASP A 180 18.71 9.78 -5.17
C ASP A 180 19.42 11.01 -5.71
N ILE A 181 19.84 11.89 -4.80
CA ILE A 181 20.56 13.11 -5.13
C ILE A 181 21.90 13.04 -4.46
N ASP A 182 22.95 13.23 -5.25
CA ASP A 182 24.28 13.41 -4.71
C ASP A 182 24.36 14.78 -4.02
N GLU A 183 24.17 14.80 -2.69
CA GLU A 183 24.22 16.03 -1.88
C GLU A 183 25.57 16.76 -1.98
N ALA A 184 26.68 16.05 -2.24
CA ALA A 184 27.98 16.67 -2.40
C ALA A 184 28.09 17.47 -3.70
N LEU A 185 27.64 16.89 -4.82
CA LEU A 185 27.50 17.60 -6.09
C LEU A 185 26.46 18.73 -6.00
N PHE A 186 25.38 18.48 -5.27
CA PHE A 186 24.33 19.46 -5.05
C PHE A 186 24.83 20.70 -4.30
N ARG A 187 25.68 20.51 -3.29
CA ARG A 187 26.33 21.62 -2.57
C ARG A 187 27.20 22.48 -3.48
N GLN A 188 27.78 21.87 -4.53
CA GLN A 188 28.55 22.55 -5.59
C GLN A 188 27.66 23.16 -6.70
N GLY A 189 26.33 23.09 -6.57
CA GLY A 189 25.37 23.65 -7.54
C GLY A 189 25.08 22.75 -8.75
N ARG A 190 25.52 21.49 -8.73
CA ARG A 190 25.23 20.51 -9.78
C ARG A 190 24.11 19.58 -9.33
N VAL A 191 23.01 19.55 -10.09
CA VAL A 191 21.90 18.61 -9.83
C VAL A 191 22.15 17.34 -10.63
N ASN A 192 22.42 16.25 -9.93
CA ASN A 192 22.51 14.91 -10.50
C ASN A 192 21.55 14.03 -9.71
N ALA A 193 20.30 13.99 -10.17
CA ALA A 193 19.26 13.15 -9.61
C ALA A 193 19.19 11.87 -10.45
N ARG A 194 19.22 10.71 -9.79
CA ARG A 194 19.10 9.40 -10.44
C ARG A 194 17.94 8.65 -9.81
N GLN A 195 17.20 7.89 -10.61
CA GLN A 195 16.20 6.97 -10.09
C GLN A 195 16.93 5.91 -9.24
N TYR A 196 16.49 5.74 -8.00
CA TYR A 196 17.01 4.76 -7.06
C TYR A 196 16.18 3.48 -7.07
N GLY A 197 14.85 3.63 -7.12
CA GLY A 197 13.87 2.56 -7.11
C GLY A 197 12.45 3.15 -7.12
N GLU A 198 11.46 2.30 -6.91
CA GLU A 198 10.04 2.67 -6.94
C GLU A 198 9.36 2.21 -5.65
N MET A 199 8.31 2.92 -5.24
CA MET A 199 7.44 2.53 -4.13
C MET A 199 5.97 2.77 -4.51
N ARG A 200 5.06 2.03 -3.87
CA ARG A 200 3.61 2.18 -4.09
C ARG A 200 3.06 3.25 -3.16
N VAL A 201 2.40 4.26 -3.72
CA VAL A 201 2.00 5.47 -3.00
C VAL A 201 0.50 5.70 -3.16
N PRO A 202 -0.26 5.79 -2.05
CA PRO A 202 -1.65 6.17 -2.14
C PRO A 202 -1.76 7.67 -2.47
N SER A 203 -2.73 8.00 -3.31
CA SER A 203 -3.06 9.36 -3.67
C SER A 203 -4.57 9.54 -3.69
N GLU A 204 -5.02 10.77 -3.47
CA GLU A 204 -6.43 11.13 -3.64
C GLU A 204 -6.90 10.64 -5.01
N LEU A 205 -8.09 10.04 -5.05
CA LEU A 205 -8.66 9.45 -6.26
C LEU A 205 -8.74 10.51 -7.37
N ARG A 206 -7.80 10.45 -8.30
CA ARG A 206 -7.87 11.27 -9.52
C ARG A 206 -8.72 10.51 -10.52
N TYR A 207 -9.91 11.01 -10.78
CA TYR A 207 -10.63 10.70 -12.01
C TYR A 207 -9.85 11.36 -13.15
N ILE A 208 -8.82 10.69 -13.67
CA ILE A 208 -8.19 11.17 -14.90
C ILE A 208 -9.25 11.10 -15.98
N GLN A 209 -9.69 12.26 -16.43
CA GLN A 209 -10.60 12.42 -17.55
C GLN A 209 -9.88 11.89 -18.80
N ALA A 210 -10.31 10.75 -19.33
CA ALA A 210 -9.95 10.37 -20.69
C ALA A 210 -10.38 11.49 -21.65
N VAL A 211 -9.42 11.92 -22.48
CA VAL A 211 -9.58 12.96 -23.49
C VAL A 211 -10.82 12.72 -24.35
N LYS A 212 -11.75 13.68 -24.32
CA LYS A 212 -12.87 13.89 -25.26
C LYS A 212 -13.36 12.63 -26.00
N MET A 213 -14.10 11.80 -25.29
CA MET A 213 -15.27 11.14 -25.87
C MET A 213 -16.44 11.45 -24.94
N GLY A 214 -17.43 12.18 -25.43
CA GLY A 214 -18.66 12.49 -24.70
C GLY A 214 -19.54 11.24 -24.54
N GLY A 215 -19.01 10.20 -23.89
CA GLY A 215 -19.67 8.94 -23.62
C GLY A 215 -19.55 8.60 -22.14
N LYS A 216 -20.62 8.03 -21.59
CA LYS A 216 -20.63 7.39 -20.26
C LYS A 216 -19.57 6.28 -20.27
N GLU A 217 -18.82 6.13 -19.17
CA GLU A 217 -17.91 4.99 -18.97
C GLU A 217 -18.68 3.68 -19.21
N SER A 218 -18.19 2.86 -20.14
CA SER A 218 -18.80 1.55 -20.41
C SER A 218 -18.17 0.53 -19.47
N ASP A 219 -19.00 -0.18 -18.70
CA ASP A 219 -18.53 -1.24 -17.80
C ASP A 219 -17.68 -2.29 -18.56
N GLU A 220 -17.98 -2.52 -19.84
CA GLU A 220 -17.24 -3.45 -20.70
C GLU A 220 -15.79 -2.99 -20.98
N LEU A 221 -15.58 -1.69 -21.21
CA LEU A 221 -14.22 -1.14 -21.44
C LEU A 221 -13.37 -1.26 -20.17
N VAL A 222 -13.97 -1.03 -19.00
CA VAL A 222 -13.27 -1.20 -17.71
C VAL A 222 -12.91 -2.67 -17.49
N LEU A 223 -13.79 -3.60 -17.86
CA LEU A 223 -13.50 -5.03 -17.77
C LEU A 223 -12.39 -5.46 -18.75
N SER A 224 -12.36 -4.91 -19.97
CA SER A 224 -11.25 -5.12 -20.92
C SER A 224 -9.92 -4.63 -20.36
N ASP A 225 -9.91 -3.45 -19.73
CA ASP A 225 -8.71 -2.88 -19.10
C ASP A 225 -8.21 -3.75 -17.92
N ILE A 226 -9.13 -4.24 -17.09
CA ILE A 226 -8.82 -5.20 -16.02
C ILE A 226 -8.24 -6.49 -16.62
N ALA A 227 -8.88 -7.04 -17.65
CA ALA A 227 -8.43 -8.27 -18.30
C ALA A 227 -7.04 -8.13 -18.90
N ALA A 228 -6.77 -7.04 -19.64
CA ALA A 228 -5.46 -6.75 -20.19
C ALA A 228 -4.37 -6.73 -19.11
N HIS A 229 -4.65 -6.14 -17.95
CA HIS A 229 -3.69 -6.12 -16.83
C HIS A 229 -3.44 -7.51 -16.25
N VAL A 230 -4.50 -8.30 -16.03
CA VAL A 230 -4.35 -9.66 -15.50
C VAL A 230 -3.62 -10.57 -16.49
N ILE A 231 -3.87 -10.42 -17.80
CA ILE A 231 -3.22 -11.19 -18.86
C ILE A 231 -1.73 -10.83 -18.97
N GLU A 232 -1.38 -9.54 -18.98
CA GLU A 232 0.03 -9.08 -18.94
C GLU A 232 0.75 -9.68 -17.71
N PHE A 233 0.12 -9.65 -16.54
CA PHE A 233 0.67 -10.25 -15.32
C PHE A 233 0.84 -11.79 -15.42
N MET A 234 -0.06 -12.49 -16.13
CA MET A 234 0.11 -13.92 -16.42
C MET A 234 1.28 -14.18 -17.38
N GLU A 235 1.50 -13.33 -18.38
CA GLU A 235 2.60 -13.44 -19.35
C GLU A 235 3.97 -13.23 -18.72
N GLU A 236 4.06 -12.32 -17.75
CA GLU A 236 5.28 -12.07 -16.99
C GLU A 236 5.62 -13.21 -16.01
N HIS A 237 4.65 -14.09 -15.74
CA HIS A 237 4.74 -15.19 -14.78
C HIS A 237 4.24 -16.55 -15.33
N PRO A 238 4.80 -17.04 -16.44
CA PRO A 238 4.30 -18.23 -17.13
C PRO A 238 4.42 -19.51 -16.29
N GLU A 239 5.32 -19.54 -15.30
CA GLU A 239 5.52 -20.65 -14.38
C GLU A 239 4.45 -20.75 -13.29
N ARG A 240 3.70 -19.68 -13.01
CA ARG A 240 2.73 -19.64 -11.92
C ARG A 240 1.42 -20.34 -12.28
N LEU A 241 0.82 -20.97 -11.28
CA LEU A 241 -0.55 -21.44 -11.37
C LEU A 241 -1.50 -20.29 -11.04
N PHE A 242 -2.55 -20.11 -11.81
CA PHE A 242 -3.59 -19.10 -11.58
C PHE A 242 -4.88 -19.81 -11.21
N VAL A 243 -5.34 -19.56 -9.99
CA VAL A 243 -6.66 -19.98 -9.51
C VAL A 243 -7.65 -18.90 -9.92
N MET A 244 -8.54 -19.22 -10.85
CA MET A 244 -9.55 -18.32 -11.39
C MET A 244 -10.85 -18.52 -10.61
N GLY A 245 -11.18 -17.57 -9.74
CA GLY A 245 -12.36 -17.63 -8.89
C GLY A 245 -13.68 -17.43 -9.66
N SER A 246 -14.80 -17.65 -8.97
CA SER A 246 -16.13 -17.45 -9.53
C SER A 246 -16.45 -15.97 -9.78
N GLY A 247 -17.39 -15.71 -10.70
CA GLY A 247 -18.02 -14.40 -10.87
C GLY A 247 -17.74 -13.74 -12.22
N SER A 248 -18.62 -12.81 -12.60
CA SER A 248 -18.65 -12.25 -13.96
C SER A 248 -17.40 -11.46 -14.36
N THR A 249 -16.66 -10.88 -13.41
CA THR A 249 -15.40 -10.18 -13.72
C THR A 249 -14.30 -11.18 -14.09
N VAL A 250 -14.18 -12.30 -13.38
CA VAL A 250 -13.21 -13.35 -13.72
C VAL A 250 -13.62 -14.07 -15.01
N ASP A 251 -14.92 -14.29 -15.19
CA ASP A 251 -15.47 -14.84 -16.43
C ASP A 251 -15.09 -14.00 -17.66
N PHE A 252 -15.18 -12.67 -17.56
CA PHE A 252 -14.76 -11.77 -18.64
C PHE A 252 -13.25 -11.89 -18.94
N ILE A 253 -12.41 -12.00 -17.89
CA ILE A 253 -10.95 -12.20 -18.08
C ILE A 253 -10.67 -13.50 -18.83
N MET A 254 -11.37 -14.58 -18.47
CA MET A 254 -11.24 -15.87 -19.15
C MET A 254 -11.71 -15.83 -20.62
N GLN A 255 -12.76 -15.06 -20.91
CA GLN A 255 -13.23 -14.83 -22.28
C GLN A 255 -12.18 -14.10 -23.12
N GLU A 256 -11.52 -13.07 -22.57
CA GLU A 256 -10.43 -12.35 -23.25
C GLU A 256 -9.19 -13.23 -23.47
N LEU A 257 -8.91 -14.17 -22.56
CA LEU A 257 -7.90 -15.23 -22.76
C LEU A 257 -8.31 -16.26 -23.84
N GLY A 258 -9.56 -16.26 -24.30
CA GLY A 258 -10.10 -17.28 -25.21
C GLY A 258 -10.28 -18.65 -24.56
N LEU A 259 -10.41 -18.70 -23.23
CA LEU A 259 -10.53 -19.91 -22.44
C LEU A 259 -11.98 -20.11 -21.94
N SER A 260 -12.44 -21.36 -21.87
CA SER A 260 -13.72 -21.68 -21.24
C SER A 260 -13.65 -21.47 -19.72
N ASN A 261 -14.70 -20.91 -19.14
CA ASN A 261 -14.79 -20.64 -17.70
C ASN A 261 -16.03 -21.26 -17.06
N THR A 262 -15.89 -21.68 -15.80
CA THR A 262 -16.99 -22.07 -14.94
C THR A 262 -17.45 -20.87 -14.10
N LEU A 263 -18.52 -20.17 -14.52
CA LEU A 263 -18.97 -18.92 -13.87
C LEU A 263 -19.15 -18.99 -12.34
N LEU A 264 -19.63 -20.12 -11.83
CA LEU A 264 -19.87 -20.37 -10.39
C LEU A 264 -18.85 -21.35 -9.78
N GLY A 265 -17.84 -21.73 -10.54
CA GLY A 265 -16.80 -22.67 -10.16
C GLY A 265 -15.48 -21.96 -9.88
N VAL A 266 -14.44 -22.77 -9.69
CA VAL A 266 -13.06 -22.32 -9.63
C VAL A 266 -12.26 -23.10 -10.66
N ASP A 267 -11.63 -22.41 -11.60
CA ASP A 267 -10.85 -23.01 -12.67
C ASP A 267 -9.35 -22.78 -12.44
N LEU A 268 -8.51 -23.60 -13.07
CA LEU A 268 -7.05 -23.48 -12.98
C LEU A 268 -6.46 -23.16 -14.35
N VAL A 269 -5.61 -22.15 -14.41
CA VAL A 269 -4.90 -21.70 -15.61
C VAL A 269 -3.40 -21.65 -15.33
N GLN A 270 -2.59 -22.07 -16.30
CA GLN A 270 -1.14 -21.89 -16.25
C GLN A 270 -0.65 -21.66 -17.68
N ASN A 271 0.25 -20.68 -17.87
CA ASN A 271 0.76 -20.31 -19.19
C ASN A 271 -0.38 -20.08 -20.21
N GLN A 272 -1.42 -19.35 -19.81
CA GLN A 272 -2.63 -19.07 -20.59
C GLN A 272 -3.34 -20.33 -21.15
N GLN A 273 -3.19 -21.47 -20.49
CA GLN A 273 -3.90 -22.71 -20.84
C GLN A 273 -4.65 -23.22 -19.62
N ILE A 274 -5.83 -23.79 -19.84
CA ILE A 274 -6.58 -24.44 -18.77
C ILE A 274 -5.84 -25.70 -18.32
N VAL A 275 -5.63 -25.80 -17.01
CA VAL A 275 -5.09 -26.98 -16.33
C VAL A 275 -6.23 -27.86 -15.83
N ALA A 276 -7.27 -27.26 -15.24
CA ALA A 276 -8.43 -27.96 -14.71
C ALA A 276 -9.67 -27.03 -14.66
N HIS A 277 -10.85 -27.65 -14.66
CA HIS A 277 -12.14 -26.95 -14.53
C HIS A 277 -12.86 -27.35 -13.25
N ASP A 278 -13.59 -26.40 -12.68
CA ASP A 278 -14.48 -26.53 -11.53
C ASP A 278 -13.91 -27.43 -10.42
N VAL A 279 -12.72 -27.06 -9.95
CA VAL A 279 -11.95 -27.87 -9.02
C VAL A 279 -12.51 -27.76 -7.60
N THR A 280 -12.52 -28.90 -6.90
CA THR A 280 -12.90 -28.95 -5.48
C THR A 280 -11.81 -28.35 -4.58
N ALA A 281 -12.15 -28.01 -3.33
CA ALA A 281 -11.18 -27.53 -2.35
C ALA A 281 -9.99 -28.49 -2.14
N SER A 282 -10.26 -29.81 -2.07
CA SER A 282 -9.20 -30.81 -1.92
C SER A 282 -8.27 -30.85 -3.12
N ALA A 283 -8.83 -30.76 -4.34
CA ALA A 283 -8.03 -30.70 -5.55
C ALA A 283 -7.20 -29.40 -5.61
N LEU A 284 -7.78 -28.25 -5.23
CA LEU A 284 -7.05 -26.98 -5.14
C LEU A 284 -5.84 -27.08 -4.20
N LEU A 285 -5.98 -27.68 -3.02
CA LEU A 285 -4.85 -27.91 -2.12
C LEU A 285 -3.74 -28.74 -2.77
N GLU A 286 -4.10 -29.82 -3.48
CA GLU A 286 -3.13 -30.66 -4.18
C GLU A 286 -2.41 -29.89 -5.28
N TYR A 287 -3.14 -29.17 -6.14
CA TYR A 287 -2.56 -28.40 -7.23
C TYR A 287 -1.66 -27.25 -6.75
N THR A 288 -2.02 -26.61 -5.65
CA THR A 288 -1.27 -25.49 -5.10
C THR A 288 -0.07 -25.95 -4.26
N THR A 289 0.12 -27.25 -4.03
CA THR A 289 1.19 -27.77 -3.17
C THR A 289 2.55 -27.61 -3.86
N ASN A 290 3.47 -26.89 -3.21
CA ASN A 290 4.81 -26.57 -3.74
C ASN A 290 4.79 -25.82 -5.07
N GLN A 291 3.69 -25.14 -5.39
CA GLN A 291 3.50 -24.42 -6.64
C GLN A 291 3.21 -22.95 -6.33
N THR A 292 4.03 -22.04 -6.84
CA THR A 292 3.74 -20.60 -6.76
C THR A 292 2.42 -20.33 -7.47
N THR A 293 1.44 -19.86 -6.71
CA THR A 293 0.06 -19.74 -7.15
C THR A 293 -0.44 -18.33 -6.93
N THR A 294 -1.14 -17.76 -7.92
CA THR A 294 -1.86 -16.49 -7.80
C THR A 294 -3.37 -16.78 -7.78
N LEU A 295 -4.11 -16.14 -6.87
CA LEU A 295 -5.56 -16.24 -6.81
C LEU A 295 -6.22 -15.01 -7.45
N VAL A 296 -6.88 -15.17 -8.59
CA VAL A 296 -7.66 -14.11 -9.25
C VAL A 296 -9.09 -14.18 -8.76
N ILE A 297 -9.53 -13.16 -8.02
CA ILE A 297 -10.85 -13.14 -7.36
C ILE A 297 -11.55 -11.80 -7.55
N THR A 298 -12.87 -11.80 -7.42
CA THR A 298 -13.70 -10.59 -7.44
C THR A 298 -14.69 -10.59 -6.29
N LEU A 299 -15.28 -9.42 -6.03
CA LEU A 299 -16.29 -9.25 -4.99
C LEU A 299 -17.72 -9.54 -5.50
N ILE A 300 -18.59 -9.99 -4.60
CA ILE A 300 -20.05 -10.01 -4.84
C ILE A 300 -20.60 -8.60 -4.76
N GLY A 301 -21.09 -8.07 -5.90
CA GLY A 301 -21.61 -6.71 -6.02
C GLY A 301 -22.67 -6.36 -4.96
N GLY A 302 -22.57 -5.18 -4.36
CA GLY A 302 -23.47 -4.68 -3.31
C GLY A 302 -23.33 -5.37 -1.94
N GLN A 303 -22.69 -6.54 -1.86
CA GLN A 303 -22.48 -7.28 -0.62
C GLN A 303 -21.03 -7.22 -0.12
N GLY A 304 -20.05 -7.07 -1.02
CA GLY A 304 -18.64 -6.94 -0.68
C GLY A 304 -17.93 -8.24 -0.27
N HIS A 305 -18.60 -9.40 -0.35
CA HIS A 305 -17.97 -10.68 -0.02
C HIS A 305 -16.95 -11.06 -1.09
N ILE A 306 -15.74 -11.39 -0.65
CA ILE A 306 -14.65 -11.93 -1.49
C ILE A 306 -14.38 -13.40 -1.20
N PHE A 307 -14.72 -13.90 0.01
CA PHE A 307 -14.59 -15.31 0.39
C PHE A 307 -15.84 -15.82 1.12
N GLY A 308 -16.04 -17.14 1.08
CA GLY A 308 -17.10 -17.87 1.80
C GLY A 308 -18.40 -18.02 1.03
N ARG A 309 -18.93 -16.92 0.50
CA ARG A 309 -20.19 -16.94 -0.25
C ARG A 309 -19.93 -17.17 -1.73
N GLY A 310 -20.49 -18.26 -2.28
CA GLY A 310 -20.44 -18.55 -3.71
C GLY A 310 -19.11 -19.10 -4.22
N ASN A 311 -18.08 -19.22 -3.36
CA ASN A 311 -16.74 -19.69 -3.72
C ASN A 311 -16.09 -20.56 -2.63
N GLN A 312 -16.88 -21.46 -2.03
CA GLN A 312 -16.46 -22.32 -0.89
C GLN A 312 -15.32 -23.29 -1.23
N GLN A 313 -15.04 -23.50 -2.52
CA GLN A 313 -13.84 -24.21 -2.99
C GLN A 313 -12.55 -23.53 -2.50
N LEU A 314 -12.58 -22.21 -2.29
CA LEU A 314 -11.50 -21.43 -1.67
C LEU A 314 -11.54 -21.59 -0.15
N SER A 315 -11.27 -22.81 0.32
CA SER A 315 -11.29 -23.14 1.75
C SER A 315 -10.20 -22.40 2.53
N PRO A 316 -10.31 -22.30 3.88
CA PRO A 316 -9.27 -21.69 4.70
C PRO A 316 -7.87 -22.25 4.45
N ASP A 317 -7.74 -23.56 4.25
CA ASP A 317 -6.46 -24.19 4.00
C ASP A 317 -5.88 -23.77 2.65
N VAL A 318 -6.71 -23.67 1.60
CA VAL A 318 -6.28 -23.17 0.27
C VAL A 318 -5.80 -21.73 0.37
N LEU A 319 -6.56 -20.87 1.07
CA LEU A 319 -6.21 -19.47 1.23
C LEU A 319 -4.92 -19.26 2.02
N LYS A 320 -4.71 -20.04 3.10
CA LYS A 320 -3.45 -20.04 3.87
C LYS A 320 -2.27 -20.51 3.03
N GLN A 321 -2.49 -21.52 2.19
CA GLN A 321 -1.45 -22.08 1.33
C GLN A 321 -1.04 -21.15 0.19
N ILE A 322 -2.00 -20.43 -0.40
CA ILE A 322 -1.71 -19.42 -1.43
C ILE A 322 -1.05 -18.19 -0.81
N GLY A 323 -1.48 -17.74 0.37
CA GLY A 323 -0.96 -16.53 1.00
C GLY A 323 -1.61 -15.25 0.46
N ARG A 324 -1.85 -14.28 1.35
CA ARG A 324 -2.59 -13.04 1.04
C ARG A 324 -1.88 -12.19 -0.02
N GLU A 325 -0.56 -12.19 -0.01
CA GLU A 325 0.32 -11.49 -0.94
C GLU A 325 0.16 -11.97 -2.40
N HIS A 326 -0.43 -13.15 -2.60
CA HIS A 326 -0.68 -13.74 -3.90
C HIS A 326 -2.14 -13.58 -4.38
N PHE A 327 -2.94 -12.75 -3.69
CA PHE A 327 -4.31 -12.46 -4.09
C PHE A 327 -4.35 -11.29 -5.08
N LEU A 328 -4.80 -11.57 -6.30
CA LEU A 328 -5.10 -10.57 -7.32
C LEU A 328 -6.60 -10.27 -7.31
N LEU A 329 -7.01 -9.31 -6.48
CA LEU A 329 -8.40 -8.90 -6.37
C LEU A 329 -8.75 -7.91 -7.49
N VAL A 330 -9.77 -8.25 -8.29
CA VAL A 330 -10.23 -7.45 -9.44
C VAL A 330 -11.67 -6.99 -9.23
N ALA A 331 -11.95 -5.70 -9.47
CA ALA A 331 -13.31 -5.17 -9.48
C ALA A 331 -13.34 -3.81 -10.17
N THR A 332 -14.48 -3.41 -10.75
CA THR A 332 -14.64 -2.04 -11.25
C THR A 332 -14.80 -1.04 -10.09
N LYS A 333 -14.41 0.22 -10.29
CA LYS A 333 -14.63 1.30 -9.31
C LYS A 333 -16.11 1.43 -8.95
N SER A 334 -17.01 1.27 -9.92
CA SER A 334 -18.46 1.25 -9.72
C SER A 334 -18.92 0.17 -8.72
N LYS A 335 -18.36 -1.05 -8.80
CA LYS A 335 -18.66 -2.14 -7.84
C LYS A 335 -18.22 -1.78 -6.42
N LEU A 336 -17.03 -1.21 -6.26
CA LEU A 336 -16.51 -0.78 -4.96
C LEU A 336 -17.31 0.39 -4.37
N GLN A 337 -17.66 1.38 -5.19
CA GLN A 337 -18.52 2.50 -4.78
C GLN A 337 -19.91 2.04 -4.38
N GLY A 338 -20.45 1.03 -5.05
CA GLY A 338 -21.73 0.41 -4.71
C GLY A 338 -21.79 -0.19 -3.31
N LEU A 339 -20.65 -0.39 -2.64
CA LEU A 339 -20.59 -0.81 -1.23
C LEU A 339 -20.89 0.34 -0.26
N ASN A 340 -20.91 1.60 -0.72
CA ASN A 340 -21.21 2.80 0.07
C ASN A 340 -20.32 2.93 1.33
N GLY A 341 -19.01 2.76 1.15
CA GLY A 341 -18.01 2.84 2.22
C GLY A 341 -17.97 1.63 3.16
N LYS A 342 -18.75 0.57 2.88
CA LYS A 342 -18.64 -0.69 3.62
C LYS A 342 -17.39 -1.45 3.17
N PRO A 343 -16.61 -2.03 4.09
CA PRO A 343 -15.45 -2.84 3.75
C PRO A 343 -15.84 -4.11 3.00
N LEU A 344 -14.86 -4.71 2.32
CA LEU A 344 -14.94 -6.07 1.80
C LEU A 344 -15.03 -7.08 2.94
N ILE A 345 -15.54 -8.27 2.64
CA ILE A 345 -15.88 -9.29 3.61
C ILE A 345 -15.14 -10.59 3.27
N ALA A 346 -14.26 -11.00 4.18
CA ALA A 346 -13.74 -12.36 4.26
C ALA A 346 -14.58 -13.13 5.29
N ASP A 347 -15.31 -14.14 4.83
CA ASP A 347 -16.14 -15.04 5.66
C ASP A 347 -15.66 -16.48 5.38
N THR A 348 -14.41 -16.76 5.73
CA THR A 348 -13.77 -18.04 5.35
C THR A 348 -14.27 -19.21 6.20
N GLY A 349 -14.96 -18.93 7.31
CA GLY A 349 -15.33 -19.91 8.33
C GLY A 349 -14.20 -20.18 9.34
N ASP A 350 -13.05 -19.51 9.20
CA ASP A 350 -11.93 -19.54 10.12
C ASP A 350 -11.63 -18.12 10.63
N ALA A 351 -11.96 -17.85 11.89
CA ALA A 351 -11.86 -16.52 12.49
C ALA A 351 -10.42 -15.99 12.58
N ASP A 352 -9.43 -16.88 12.74
CA ASP A 352 -8.02 -16.48 12.78
C ASP A 352 -7.55 -16.06 11.39
N LEU A 353 -7.96 -16.80 10.36
CA LEU A 353 -7.69 -16.43 8.97
C LEU A 353 -8.41 -15.13 8.59
N ASP A 354 -9.69 -14.97 8.93
CA ASP A 354 -10.44 -13.74 8.65
C ASP A 354 -9.76 -12.52 9.30
N ALA A 355 -9.23 -12.68 10.52
CA ALA A 355 -8.44 -11.64 11.18
C ALA A 355 -7.11 -11.35 10.45
N GLN A 356 -6.43 -12.35 9.90
CA GLN A 356 -5.21 -12.18 9.11
C GLN A 356 -5.47 -11.53 7.73
N LEU A 357 -6.65 -11.75 7.15
CA LEU A 357 -7.08 -11.15 5.89
C LEU A 357 -7.63 -9.72 6.05
N SER A 358 -7.98 -9.31 7.27
CA SER A 358 -8.45 -7.95 7.57
C SER A 358 -7.38 -6.87 7.36
N GLY A 359 -7.79 -5.62 7.16
CA GLY A 359 -6.89 -4.50 6.85
C GLY A 359 -7.05 -4.03 5.40
N VAL A 360 -6.04 -3.39 4.82
CA VAL A 360 -6.14 -2.86 3.45
C VAL A 360 -5.67 -3.87 2.39
N ILE A 361 -6.36 -3.94 1.26
CA ILE A 361 -5.96 -4.71 0.08
C ILE A 361 -5.93 -3.81 -1.17
N SER A 362 -5.04 -4.13 -2.10
CA SER A 362 -5.03 -3.56 -3.45
C SER A 362 -6.10 -4.23 -4.31
N VAL A 363 -6.88 -3.43 -5.03
CA VAL A 363 -7.86 -3.89 -6.02
C VAL A 363 -7.48 -3.36 -7.38
N THR A 364 -7.28 -4.24 -8.35
CA THR A 364 -7.11 -3.86 -9.76
C THR A 364 -8.46 -3.42 -10.32
N THR A 365 -8.51 -2.16 -10.76
CA THR A 365 -9.72 -1.51 -11.28
C THR A 365 -9.67 -1.15 -12.75
N GLY A 366 -8.52 -1.36 -13.40
CA GLY A 366 -8.27 -1.11 -14.82
C GLY A 366 -6.83 -1.46 -15.20
N TYR A 367 -6.40 -1.03 -16.38
CA TYR A 367 -5.06 -1.31 -16.88
C TYR A 367 -4.02 -0.47 -16.14
N LYS A 368 -3.16 -1.14 -15.37
CA LYS A 368 -2.18 -0.49 -14.47
C LYS A 368 -2.84 0.54 -13.53
N ASP A 369 -4.10 0.29 -13.17
CA ASP A 369 -4.90 1.11 -12.27
C ASP A 369 -5.34 0.28 -11.08
N GLN A 370 -4.86 0.66 -9.90
CA GLN A 370 -5.15 0.00 -8.63
C GLN A 370 -5.69 1.00 -7.62
N VAL A 371 -6.54 0.52 -6.73
CA VAL A 371 -7.03 1.28 -5.58
C VAL A 371 -6.84 0.50 -4.29
N LEU A 372 -6.66 1.19 -3.17
CA LEU A 372 -6.68 0.57 -1.86
C LEU A 372 -8.11 0.52 -1.31
N TYR A 373 -8.49 -0.62 -0.73
CA TYR A 373 -9.81 -0.82 -0.15
C TYR A 373 -9.75 -1.67 1.14
N PRO A 374 -10.57 -1.39 2.17
CA PRO A 374 -10.53 -2.14 3.42
C PRO A 374 -11.26 -3.50 3.34
N ILE A 375 -10.72 -4.49 4.04
CA ILE A 375 -11.34 -5.78 4.39
C ILE A 375 -11.70 -5.77 5.88
N ALA A 376 -12.93 -6.15 6.20
CA ALA A 376 -13.44 -6.20 7.57
C ALA A 376 -12.79 -7.29 8.41
N LYS A 377 -12.82 -7.10 9.73
CA LYS A 377 -12.59 -8.16 10.72
C LYS A 377 -13.95 -8.61 11.28
N PHE A 378 -14.19 -9.92 11.29
CA PHE A 378 -15.41 -10.52 11.85
C PHE A 378 -15.20 -11.01 13.27
#